data_AF-A0A7C6YCD6-F1
#
_entry.id   AF-A0A7C6YCD6-F1
#
_cell.length_a   1.000
_cell.length_b   1.000
_cell.length_c   1.000
_cell.angle_alpha   90.00
_cell.angle_beta   90.00
_cell.angle_gamma   90.00
#
_symmetry.space_group_name_H-M   'P 1'
#
loop_
_entity.id
_entity.type
_entity.pdbx_description
1 polymer ?
#
loop_
_entity_poly.entity_id
_entity_poly.type
_entity_poly.pdbx_seq_one_letter_code
_entity_poly.pdbx_strand_id
1 'polypeptide(L)' 'MYLTVKTSTNTAEKILQKVVTDFIDGIACIEIQPKDTKELLCRAYVYDIQLTRADGSVKTIIPPSSFVVRGEVTYE' A
#
# COMPACT_ATOMS: atom_id res chain seq x y z
N MET A 1 -3.58 -10.03 4.17
CA MET A 1 -3.85 -8.57 4.18
C MET A 1 -3.18 -7.94 2.97
N TYR A 2 -3.82 -6.95 2.37
CA TYR A 2 -3.36 -6.31 1.14
C TYR A 2 -3.24 -4.81 1.39
N LEU A 3 -2.07 -4.24 1.12
CA LEU A 3 -1.92 -2.81 0.87
C LEU A 3 -1.92 -2.63 -0.64
N THR A 4 -2.81 -1.78 -1.16
CA THR A 4 -2.91 -1.49 -2.60
C THR A 4 -2.76 0.01 -2.81
N VAL A 5 -1.85 0.42 -3.70
CA VAL A 5 -1.66 1.81 -4.10
C VAL A 5 -2.10 1.99 -5.55
N LYS A 6 -2.82 3.07 -5.82
CA LYS A 6 -3.36 3.43 -7.13
C LYS A 6 -3.22 4.93 -7.40
N THR A 7 -3.31 5.34 -8.66
CA THR A 7 -3.33 6.76 -9.02
C THR A 7 -4.63 7.47 -8.56
N SER A 8 -5.74 6.74 -8.48
CA SER A 8 -7.03 7.22 -7.93
C SER A 8 -7.89 6.03 -7.48
N THR A 9 -9.00 6.29 -6.77
CA THR A 9 -9.97 5.26 -6.38
C THR A 9 -10.74 4.67 -7.56
N ASN A 10 -10.75 5.35 -8.70
CA ASN A 10 -11.59 5.02 -9.85
C ASN A 10 -10.87 4.16 -10.91
N THR A 11 -9.58 3.86 -10.70
CA THR A 11 -8.81 2.97 -11.58
C THR A 11 -8.75 1.54 -11.04
N ALA A 12 -8.77 0.57 -11.94
CA ALA A 12 -8.50 -0.83 -11.61
C ALA A 12 -6.99 -1.12 -11.50
N GLU A 13 -6.16 -0.34 -12.18
CA GLU A 13 -4.71 -0.52 -12.22
C GLU A 13 -4.10 -0.32 -10.84
N LYS A 14 -3.28 -1.30 -10.42
CA LYS A 14 -2.53 -1.27 -9.17
C LYS A 14 -1.11 -0.85 -9.48
N ILE A 15 -0.67 0.25 -8.90
CA ILE A 15 0.68 0.78 -9.07
C ILE A 15 1.66 0.06 -8.14
N LEU A 16 1.19 -0.31 -6.95
CA LEU A 16 1.93 -1.13 -5.99
C LEU A 16 0.94 -1.99 -5.21
N GLN A 17 1.31 -3.24 -4.94
CA GLN A 17 0.56 -4.11 -4.04
C GLN A 17 1.51 -4.90 -3.14
N LYS A 18 1.30 -4.81 -1.83
CA LYS A 18 1.99 -5.64 -0.83
C LYS A 18 1.00 -6.63 -0.24
N VAL A 19 1.41 -7.88 -0.16
CA VAL A 19 0.62 -8.96 0.45
C VAL A 19 1.32 -9.39 1.72
N VAL A 20 0.60 -9.34 2.84
CA VAL A 20 1.07 -9.83 4.14
C VAL A 20 0.20 -11.01 4.55
N THR A 21 0.83 -12.18 4.65
CA THR A 21 0.21 -13.43 5.10
C THR A 21 0.58 -13.78 6.53
N ASP A 22 1.75 -13.31 6.99
CA ASP A 22 2.29 -13.61 8.30
C ASP A 22 1.99 -12.48 9.30
N PHE A 23 1.51 -12.88 10.47
CA PHE A 23 1.17 -11.97 11.57
C PHE A 23 1.90 -12.45 12.82
N ILE A 24 2.69 -11.57 13.42
CA ILE A 24 3.42 -11.85 14.67
C ILE A 24 2.67 -11.13 15.78
N ASP A 25 2.13 -11.87 16.75
CA ASP A 25 1.32 -11.32 17.84
C ASP A 25 0.14 -10.45 17.38
N GLY A 26 -0.48 -10.84 16.26
CA GLY A 26 -1.59 -10.09 15.65
C GLY A 26 -1.16 -8.83 14.89
N ILE A 27 0.14 -8.56 14.80
CA ILE A 27 0.71 -7.42 14.09
C ILE A 27 1.12 -7.86 12.68
N ALA A 28 0.69 -7.10 11.68
CA ALA A 28 1.19 -7.23 10.32
C ALA A 28 2.18 -6.10 10.02
N CYS A 29 3.39 -6.46 9.62
CA CYS A 29 4.39 -5.51 9.15
C CYS A 29 4.31 -5.40 7.63
N ILE A 30 4.11 -4.18 7.11
CA ILE A 30 4.17 -3.90 5.67
C ILE A 30 5.42 -3.06 5.41
N GLU A 31 6.48 -3.71 4.97
CA GLU A 31 7.73 -3.03 4.61
C GLU A 31 7.62 -2.42 3.21
N ILE A 32 7.90 -1.12 3.09
CA ILE A 32 8.07 -0.42 1.82
C ILE A 32 9.56 -0.19 1.60
N GLN A 33 10.13 -0.95 0.66
CA GLN A 33 11.55 -0.89 0.34
C GLN A 33 11.80 0.15 -0.77
N PRO A 34 13.02 0.71 -0.90
CA PRO A 34 13.33 1.67 -1.97
C PRO A 34 12.95 1.19 -3.37
N LYS A 35 13.15 -0.11 -3.67
CA LYS A 35 12.76 -0.72 -4.95
C LYS A 35 11.25 -0.68 -5.23
N ASP A 36 10.42 -0.65 -4.17
CA ASP A 36 8.97 -0.65 -4.30
C ASP A 36 8.46 0.71 -4.81
N THR A 37 9.19 1.80 -4.55
CA THR A 37 8.83 3.17 -4.97
C THR A 37 9.76 3.77 -6.00
N LYS A 38 10.87 3.10 -6.36
CA LYS A 38 11.92 3.64 -7.24
C LYS A 38 11.42 4.07 -8.61
N GLU A 39 10.42 3.38 -9.16
CA GLU A 39 9.84 3.67 -10.48
C GLU A 39 8.62 4.59 -10.40
N LEU A 40 8.24 5.03 -9.20
CA LEU A 40 7.08 5.89 -8.98
C LEU A 40 7.46 7.36 -9.15
N LEU A 41 6.58 8.09 -9.82
CA LEU A 41 6.69 9.54 -9.90
C LEU A 41 6.49 10.17 -8.52
N CYS A 42 7.20 11.26 -8.26
CA CYS A 42 7.00 12.07 -7.06
C CYS A 42 5.64 12.80 -7.15
N ARG A 43 4.60 12.20 -6.60
CA ARG A 43 3.22 12.73 -6.57
C ARG A 43 2.39 12.07 -5.48
N ALA A 44 1.15 12.57 -5.33
CA ALA A 44 0.13 11.91 -4.54
C ALA A 44 -0.53 10.76 -5.31
N TYR A 45 -0.72 9.66 -4.59
CA TYR A 45 -1.47 8.45 -4.92
C TYR A 45 -2.52 8.20 -3.83
N VAL A 46 -3.31 7.15 -4.01
CA VAL A 46 -4.28 6.68 -3.02
C VAL A 46 -3.95 5.26 -2.64
N TYR A 47 -4.01 4.94 -1.35
CA TYR A 47 -3.89 3.57 -0.86
C TYR A 47 -5.07 3.18 0.01
N ASP A 48 -5.34 1.88 0.08
CA ASP A 48 -6.19 1.26 1.08
C ASP A 48 -5.49 0.03 1.69
N ILE A 49 -6.02 -0.44 2.82
CA ILE A 49 -5.61 -1.71 3.41
C ILE A 49 -6.84 -2.59 3.61
N GLN A 50 -6.80 -3.79 3.06
CA GLN A 50 -7.88 -4.78 3.13
C GLN A 50 -7.42 -6.07 3.79
N LEU A 51 -8.25 -6.60 4.69
CA LEU A 51 -8.10 -7.93 5.27
C LEU A 51 -9.11 -8.87 4.63
N THR A 52 -8.60 -9.87 3.91
CA THR A 52 -9.38 -11.03 3.47
C THR A 52 -9.27 -12.12 4.53
N ARG A 53 -10.42 -12.57 5.05
CA ARG A 53 -10.50 -13.66 6.03
C ARG A 53 -10.62 -15.01 5.33
N ALA A 54 -10.43 -16.09 6.09
CA ALA A 54 -10.55 -17.46 5.60
C ALA A 54 -11.96 -17.78 5.05
N ASP A 55 -12.99 -17.10 5.56
CA ASP A 55 -14.38 -17.22 5.09
C ASP A 55 -14.66 -16.47 3.77
N GLY A 56 -13.64 -15.84 3.18
CA GLY A 56 -13.75 -15.04 1.96
C GLY A 56 -14.27 -13.61 2.18
N SER A 57 -14.66 -13.24 3.40
CA SER A 57 -15.07 -11.87 3.70
C SER A 57 -13.89 -10.90 3.59
N VAL A 58 -14.15 -9.75 2.97
CA VAL A 58 -13.18 -8.66 2.84
C VAL A 58 -13.59 -7.51 3.74
N LYS A 59 -12.68 -7.05 4.58
CA LYS A 59 -12.86 -5.84 5.39
C LYS A 59 -11.78 -4.82 5.06
N THR A 60 -12.17 -3.62 4.65
CA THR A 60 -11.28 -2.47 4.56
C THR A 60 -10.94 -2.00 5.97
N ILE A 61 -9.66 -2.11 6.34
CA ILE A 61 -9.13 -1.70 7.65
C ILE A 61 -8.71 -0.23 7.61
N ILE A 62 -8.05 0.19 6.54
CA ILE A 62 -7.74 1.59 6.26
C ILE A 62 -8.49 1.98 4.97
N PRO A 63 -9.44 2.93 5.04
CA PRO A 63 -10.15 3.42 3.86
C PRO A 63 -9.19 4.19 2.93
N PRO A 64 -9.60 4.46 1.68
CA PRO A 64 -8.80 5.23 0.73
C PRO A 64 -8.19 6.49 1.35
N SER A 65 -6.86 6.52 1.40
CA SER A 65 -6.05 7.54 2.07
C SER A 65 -4.86 7.95 1.20
N SER A 66 -4.25 9.10 1.48
CA SER A 66 -3.14 9.61 0.66
C SER A 66 -1.86 8.80 0.84
N PHE A 67 -1.26 8.38 -0.27
CA PHE A 67 0.10 7.84 -0.33
C PHE A 67 0.96 8.81 -1.14
N VAL A 68 1.90 9.50 -0.51
CA VAL A 68 2.67 10.58 -1.16
C VAL A 68 4.12 10.15 -1.31
N VAL A 69 4.54 9.92 -2.55
CA VAL A 69 5.96 9.76 -2.88
C VAL A 69 6.55 11.16 -3.02
N ARG A 70 7.50 11.49 -2.14
CA ARG A 70 8.22 12.76 -2.17
C ARG A 70 9.56 12.55 -2.86
N GLY A 71 10.08 13.59 -3.50
CA GLY A 71 11.43 13.55 -4.05
C GLY A 71 12.45 13.34 -2.96
N GLU A 72 13.46 12.53 -3.26
CA GLU A 72 14.68 12.49 -2.47
C GLU A 72 15.41 13.83 -2.68
N VAL A 73 15.51 14.61 -1.60
CA VAL A 73 16.56 15.61 -1.48
C VAL A 73 17.65 14.90 -0.69
N THR A 74 18.61 14.29 -1.39
CA THR A 74 19.84 13.83 -0.74
C THR A 74 20.54 15.09 -0.21
N TYR A 75 20.40 15.36 1.08
CA TYR A 75 21.27 16.29 1.78
C TYR A 75 22.47 15.47 2.26
N GLU A 76 23.62 15.62 1.57
CA GLU A 76 24.93 15.26 2.15
C GLU A 76 25.28 16.20 3.32
#